data_AF-A0A3D0ER10-F1
#
_entry.id   AF-A0A3D0ER10-F1
#
_cell.length_a   1.000
_cell.length_b   1.000
_cell.length_c   1.000
_cell.angle_alpha   90.00
_cell.angle_beta   90.00
_cell.angle_gamma   90.00
#
_symmetry.space_group_name_H-M   'P 1'
#
loop_
_entity.id
_entity.type
_entity.pdbx_description
1 polymer ?
#
loop_
_entity_poly.entity_id
_entity_poly.type
_entity_poly.pdbx_seq_one_letter_code
_entity_poly.pdbx_strand_id
1 'polypeptide(L)'
;MAGSIIARFRSRSCVSQKQQGFSLAETLVAMLLLAMTISTLLQYHRALALGFSQQWQQRQAWRAAGQALLGHDVAGWQSQRQQQSIAGSCTLEHVTVTGPQQRSASLGQLNCR
;
A
#
# COMPACT_ATOMS: atom_id res chain seq x y z
N MET A 1 13.01 11.08 -42.97
CA MET A 1 11.58 10.75 -43.09
C MET A 1 10.90 11.06 -41.75
N ALA A 2 10.30 12.24 -41.60
CA ALA A 2 9.55 12.59 -40.40
C ALA A 2 8.19 13.15 -40.84
N GLY A 3 7.16 12.31 -40.78
CA GLY A 3 5.79 12.70 -41.07
C GLY A 3 5.20 13.45 -39.89
N SER A 4 4.98 14.75 -40.07
CA SER A 4 4.28 15.58 -39.08
C SER A 4 2.78 15.39 -39.27
N ILE A 5 2.13 14.68 -38.36
CA ILE A 5 0.67 14.53 -38.31
C ILE A 5 0.12 15.77 -37.60
N ILE A 6 -0.33 16.74 -38.39
CA ILE A 6 -1.04 17.91 -37.87
C ILE A 6 -2.49 17.49 -37.60
N ALA A 7 -2.80 17.22 -36.34
CA ALA A 7 -4.18 17.02 -35.89
C ALA A 7 -4.92 18.37 -35.96
N ARG A 8 -5.83 18.53 -36.94
CA ARG A 8 -6.77 19.66 -36.97
C ARG A 8 -7.74 19.53 -35.81
N PHE A 9 -7.58 20.37 -34.79
CA PHE A 9 -8.57 20.53 -33.75
C PHE A 9 -9.76 21.31 -34.32
N ARG A 10 -10.88 20.61 -34.54
CA ARG A 10 -12.12 21.18 -35.06
C ARG A 10 -12.85 21.85 -33.88
N SER A 11 -12.64 23.16 -33.71
CA SER A 11 -13.36 23.98 -32.74
C SER A 11 -14.87 23.83 -32.96
N ARG A 12 -15.55 23.22 -31.99
CA ARG A 12 -17.02 23.19 -31.94
C ARG A 12 -17.48 24.50 -31.32
N SER A 13 -18.19 25.27 -32.13
CA SER A 13 -19.26 26.22 -31.82
C SER A 13 -19.17 26.95 -30.48
N CYS A 14 -18.78 28.24 -30.54
CA CYS A 14 -19.00 29.20 -29.46
C CYS A 14 -20.49 29.29 -29.13
N VAL A 15 -20.92 28.64 -28.06
CA VAL A 15 -22.12 29.07 -27.34
C VAL A 15 -21.75 30.41 -26.72
N SER A 16 -22.32 31.49 -27.25
CA SER A 16 -22.23 32.82 -26.66
C SER A 16 -23.00 32.83 -25.34
N GLN A 17 -22.43 32.20 -24.30
CA GLN A 17 -22.87 32.44 -22.93
C GLN A 17 -22.60 33.92 -22.66
N LYS A 18 -23.67 34.69 -22.41
CA LYS A 18 -23.55 36.00 -21.78
C LYS A 18 -22.60 35.83 -20.59
N GLN A 19 -21.43 36.46 -20.63
CA GLN A 19 -20.48 36.45 -19.53
C GLN A 19 -21.12 37.25 -18.38
N GLN A 20 -21.98 36.59 -17.60
CA GLN A 20 -22.46 37.10 -16.33
C GLN A 20 -21.27 37.00 -15.37
N GLY A 21 -20.82 38.14 -14.85
CA GLY A 21 -19.82 38.15 -13.80
C GLY A 21 -20.30 37.30 -12.63
N PHE A 22 -19.42 36.48 -12.08
CA PHE A 22 -19.75 35.65 -10.93
C PHE A 22 -20.19 36.54 -9.76
N SER A 23 -21.34 36.22 -9.18
CA SER A 23 -21.79 36.86 -7.94
C SER A 23 -20.86 36.46 -6.79
N LEU A 24 -20.61 37.37 -5.85
CA LEU A 24 -19.76 37.12 -4.69
C LEU A 24 -20.23 35.88 -3.91
N ALA A 25 -21.54 35.75 -3.69
CA ALA A 25 -22.11 34.58 -3.02
C ALA A 25 -21.84 33.27 -3.77
N GLU A 26 -21.87 33.28 -5.10
CA GLU A 26 -21.59 32.11 -5.93
C GLU A 26 -20.12 31.69 -5.85
N THR A 27 -19.19 32.66 -5.84
CA THR A 27 -17.76 32.36 -5.63
C THR A 27 -17.48 31.78 -4.25
N LEU A 28 -18.16 32.25 -3.20
CA LEU A 28 -18.03 31.71 -1.86
C LEU A 28 -18.53 30.26 -1.77
N VAL A 29 -19.68 29.97 -2.41
CA VAL A 29 -20.21 28.61 -2.49
C VAL A 29 -19.25 27.69 -3.27
N ALA A 30 -18.72 28.15 -4.41
CA ALA A 30 -17.76 27.38 -5.20
C ALA A 30 -16.47 27.09 -4.42
N MET A 31 -15.92 28.08 -3.72
CA MET A 31 -14.74 27.91 -2.86
C MET A 31 -15.02 26.93 -1.71
N LEU A 32 -16.20 27.00 -1.11
CA LEU A 32 -16.59 26.09 -0.04
C LEU A 32 -16.73 24.63 -0.54
N LEU A 33 -17.35 24.43 -1.71
CA LEU A 33 -17.42 23.12 -2.36
C LEU A 33 -16.02 22.60 -2.74
N LEU A 34 -15.15 23.46 -3.25
CA LEU A 34 -13.76 23.11 -3.56
C LEU A 34 -13.01 22.70 -2.28
N ALA A 35 -13.15 23.45 -1.19
CA ALA A 35 -12.51 23.12 0.08
C ALA A 35 -13.02 21.77 0.64
N MET A 36 -14.32 21.50 0.56
CA MET A 36 -14.90 20.21 0.97
C MET A 36 -14.39 19.03 0.13
N THR A 37 -14.33 19.19 -1.19
CA THR A 37 -13.85 18.14 -2.09
C THR A 37 -12.37 17.84 -1.88
N ILE A 38 -11.53 18.86 -1.72
CA ILE A 38 -10.09 18.67 -1.42
C ILE A 38 -9.90 18.00 -0.05
N SER A 39 -10.65 18.44 0.97
CA SER A 39 -10.54 17.89 2.33
C SER A 39 -10.94 16.42 2.39
N THR A 40 -12.05 16.05 1.75
CA THR A 40 -12.52 14.66 1.68
C THR A 40 -11.53 13.77 0.94
N LEU A 41 -10.98 14.24 -0.19
CA LEU A 41 -9.97 13.51 -0.95
C LEU A 41 -8.69 13.29 -0.13
N LEU A 42 -8.20 14.33 0.56
CA LEU A 42 -7.01 14.22 1.41
C LEU A 42 -7.22 13.24 2.55
N GLN A 43 -8.40 13.28 3.19
CA GLN A 43 -8.73 12.35 4.26
C GLN A 43 -8.78 10.90 3.78
N TYR A 44 -9.32 10.66 2.59
CA TYR A 44 -9.34 9.35 1.96
C TYR A 44 -7.91 8.82 1.71
N HIS A 45 -7.03 9.65 1.14
CA HIS A 45 -5.63 9.28 0.93
C HIS A 45 -4.90 8.95 2.24
N ARG A 46 -5.15 9.72 3.31
CA ARG A 46 -4.58 9.46 4.63
C ARG A 46 -5.04 8.11 5.18
N ALA A 47 -6.33 7.80 5.09
CA ALA A 47 -6.88 6.53 5.54
C ALA A 47 -6.26 5.34 4.77
N LEU A 48 -6.13 5.45 3.45
CA LEU A 48 -5.46 4.44 2.63
C LEU A 48 -3.99 4.24 3.02
N ALA A 49 -3.23 5.33 3.20
CA ALA A 49 -1.82 5.26 3.57
C ALA A 49 -1.61 4.54 4.92
N LEU A 50 -2.46 4.84 5.90
CA LEU A 50 -2.46 4.17 7.21
C LEU A 50 -2.84 2.68 7.09
N GLY A 51 -3.80 2.35 6.23
CA GLY A 51 -4.15 0.95 5.95
C GLY A 51 -2.98 0.19 5.33
N PHE A 52 -2.29 0.78 4.36
CA PHE A 52 -1.12 0.17 3.73
C PHE A 52 0.04 -0.01 4.69
N SER A 53 0.30 0.95 5.60
CA SER A 53 1.38 0.82 6.57
C SER A 53 1.15 -0.38 7.51
N GLN A 54 -0.08 -0.59 7.99
CA GLN A 54 -0.42 -1.73 8.85
C GLN A 54 -0.22 -3.07 8.12
N GLN A 55 -0.72 -3.18 6.89
CA GLN A 55 -0.53 -4.40 6.10
C GLN A 55 0.92 -4.63 5.70
N TRP A 56 1.69 -3.56 5.49
CA TRP A 56 3.11 -3.64 5.17
C TRP A 56 3.91 -4.21 6.36
N GLN A 57 3.63 -3.75 7.58
CA GLN A 57 4.29 -4.26 8.79
C GLN A 57 4.09 -5.76 8.96
N GLN A 58 2.87 -6.27 8.73
CA GLN A 58 2.61 -7.71 8.77
C GLN A 58 3.40 -8.46 7.70
N ARG A 59 3.42 -7.96 6.46
CA ARG A 59 4.21 -8.56 5.37
C ARG A 59 5.70 -8.55 5.67
N GLN A 60 6.23 -7.53 6.34
CA GLN A 60 7.62 -7.49 6.77
C GLN A 60 7.91 -8.59 7.81
N ALA A 61 7.02 -8.80 8.78
CA ALA A 61 7.17 -9.90 9.75
C ALA A 61 7.19 -11.27 9.06
N TRP A 62 6.29 -11.50 8.08
CA TRP A 62 6.28 -12.74 7.30
C TRP A 62 7.55 -12.93 6.45
N ARG A 63 8.06 -11.86 5.83
CA ARG A 63 9.33 -11.94 5.08
C ARG A 63 10.50 -12.27 6.00
N ALA A 64 10.56 -11.65 7.18
CA ALA A 64 11.58 -11.96 8.18
C ALA A 64 11.48 -13.40 8.68
N ALA A 65 10.26 -13.89 8.93
CA ALA A 65 10.02 -15.28 9.31
C ALA A 65 10.51 -16.25 8.22
N GLY A 66 10.24 -15.94 6.95
CA GLY A 66 10.66 -16.77 5.82
C GLY A 66 12.18 -16.80 5.66
N GLN A 67 12.84 -15.65 5.81
CA GLN A 67 14.31 -15.58 5.82
C GLN A 67 14.90 -16.38 6.99
N ALA A 68 14.30 -16.27 8.18
CA ALA A 68 14.71 -17.02 9.35
C ALA A 68 14.48 -18.54 9.21
N LEU A 69 13.47 -18.97 8.45
CA LEU A 69 13.24 -20.37 8.07
C LEU A 69 14.37 -20.89 7.18
N LEU A 70 14.80 -20.08 6.20
CA LEU A 70 15.94 -20.38 5.32
C LEU A 70 17.30 -20.35 6.03
N GLY A 71 17.37 -19.90 7.29
CA GLY A 71 18.61 -19.78 8.06
C GLY A 71 19.33 -18.44 7.88
N HIS A 72 18.64 -17.45 7.33
CA HIS A 72 19.15 -16.08 7.24
C HIS A 72 18.64 -15.25 8.42
N ASP A 73 19.58 -14.62 9.13
CA ASP A 73 19.24 -13.67 10.19
C ASP A 73 18.90 -12.30 9.58
N VAL A 74 17.92 -11.63 10.15
CA VAL A 74 17.39 -10.35 9.67
C VAL A 74 17.65 -9.30 10.73
N ALA A 75 18.45 -8.30 10.40
CA ALA A 75 18.85 -7.26 11.35
C ALA A 75 17.64 -6.63 12.08
N GLY A 76 17.68 -6.67 13.41
CA GLY A 76 16.62 -6.14 14.27
C GLY A 76 15.48 -7.12 14.57
N TRP A 77 15.49 -8.33 13.99
CA TRP A 77 14.53 -9.39 14.29
C TRP A 77 15.21 -10.51 15.08
N GLN A 78 14.56 -11.00 16.12
CA GLN A 78 15.03 -12.17 16.87
C GLN A 78 14.32 -13.41 16.33
N SER A 79 15.08 -14.39 15.87
CA SER A 79 14.54 -15.65 15.37
C SER A 79 14.67 -16.77 16.41
N GLN A 80 13.57 -17.40 16.77
CA GLN A 80 13.55 -18.60 17.59
C GLN A 80 13.12 -19.79 16.74
N ARG A 81 14.03 -20.74 16.53
CA ARG A 81 13.83 -21.95 15.74
C ARG A 81 13.57 -23.14 16.68
N GLN A 82 12.51 -23.88 16.41
CA GLN A 82 12.14 -25.10 17.09
C GLN A 82 12.01 -26.20 16.05
N GLN A 83 12.79 -27.27 16.20
CA GLN A 83 12.73 -28.42 15.33
C GLN A 83 12.17 -29.60 16.12
N GLN A 84 11.10 -30.20 15.62
CA GLN A 84 10.47 -31.35 16.23
C GLN A 84 10.45 -32.50 15.23
N SER A 85 11.09 -33.61 15.58
CA SER A 85 11.00 -34.85 14.81
C SER A 85 9.58 -35.40 14.95
N ILE A 86 8.84 -35.47 13.84
CA ILE A 86 7.52 -36.09 13.79
C ILE A 86 7.70 -37.54 13.34
N ALA A 87 6.78 -38.43 13.73
CA ALA A 87 6.83 -39.85 13.35
C ALA A 87 7.10 -40.05 11.84
N GLY A 88 8.11 -40.86 11.51
CA GLY A 88 8.59 -41.08 10.15
C GLY A 88 9.95 -40.39 9.86
N SER A 89 10.26 -40.17 8.57
CA SER A 89 11.44 -39.42 8.09
C SER A 89 11.19 -37.90 7.97
N CYS A 90 10.17 -37.39 8.67
CA CYS A 90 9.73 -36.00 8.59
C CYS A 90 10.13 -35.20 9.84
N THR A 91 10.79 -34.07 9.64
CA THR A 91 11.09 -33.08 10.69
C THR A 91 10.25 -31.84 10.47
N LEU A 92 9.50 -31.41 11.49
CA LEU A 92 8.82 -30.12 11.49
C LEU A 92 9.77 -29.07 12.01
N GLU A 93 10.07 -28.09 11.18
CA GLU A 93 10.86 -26.93 11.52
C GLU A 93 9.94 -25.72 11.65
N HIS A 94 9.83 -25.20 12.86
CA HIS A 94 9.00 -24.05 13.18
C HIS A 94 9.88 -22.89 13.61
N VAL A 95 9.70 -21.73 12.99
CA VAL A 95 10.47 -20.52 13.28
C VAL A 95 9.51 -19.40 13.65
N THR A 96 9.71 -18.86 14.84
CA THR A 96 9.00 -17.68 15.34
C THR A 96 9.98 -16.51 15.31
N VAL A 97 9.62 -15.44 14.61
CA VAL A 97 10.39 -14.19 14.63
C VAL A 97 9.67 -13.14 15.46
N THR A 98 10.41 -12.43 16.30
CA THR A 98 9.94 -11.28 17.06
C THR A 98 10.75 -10.06 16.65
N GLY A 99 10.05 -9.04 16.13
CA GLY A 99 10.67 -7.84 15.59
C GLY A 99 10.38 -6.56 16.37
N PRO A 100 10.90 -5.43 15.89
CA PRO A 100 10.63 -4.13 16.48
C PRO A 100 9.13 -3.79 16.35
N GLN A 101 8.56 -3.18 17.39
CA GLN A 101 7.11 -2.94 17.57
C GLN A 101 6.25 -4.15 17.99
N GLN A 102 6.83 -5.13 18.71
CA GLN A 102 6.11 -6.31 19.23
C GLN A 102 5.35 -7.09 18.14
N ARG A 103 5.80 -7.00 16.88
CA ARG A 103 5.25 -7.78 15.77
C ARG A 103 5.95 -9.12 15.74
N SER A 104 5.17 -10.19 15.80
CA SER A 104 5.65 -11.55 15.68
C SER A 104 4.97 -12.27 14.52
N ALA A 105 5.73 -13.10 13.83
CA ALA A 105 5.20 -14.03 12.83
C ALA A 105 5.84 -15.40 13.05
N SER A 106 5.05 -16.45 12.85
CA SER A 106 5.50 -17.83 12.99
C SER A 106 5.27 -18.58 11.68
N LEU A 107 6.31 -19.24 11.18
CA LEU A 107 6.25 -20.11 10.01
C LEU A 107 6.72 -21.51 10.35
N GLY A 108 6.07 -22.51 9.78
CA GLY A 108 6.44 -23.91 9.91
C GLY A 108 6.66 -24.54 8.54
N GLN A 109 7.72 -25.31 8.40
CA GLN A 109 7.99 -26.16 7.24
C GLN A 109 8.16 -27.60 7.68
N LEU A 110 7.50 -28.51 6.97
CA LEU A 110 7.74 -29.94 7.08
C LEU A 110 8.84 -30.32 6.10
N ASN A 111 9.90 -30.91 6.63
CA ASN A 111 10.99 -31.45 5.84
C ASN A 111 10.95 -32.98 5.96
N CYS A 112 10.34 -33.61 4.96
CA CYS A 112 10.29 -35.06 4.81
C CYS A 112 11.33 -35.47 3.76
N ARG A 113 12.17 -36.44 4.12
CA ARG A 113 13.11 -37.06 3.18
C ARG A 113 12.65 -38.42 2.73
#